data_AF-A0A3D4NZD5-F1
#
_entry.id   AF-A0A3D4NZD5-F1
#
_cell.length_a   1.000
_cell.length_b   1.000
_cell.length_c   1.000
_cell.angle_alpha   90.00
_cell.angle_beta   90.00
_cell.angle_gamma   90.00
#
_symmetry.space_group_name_H-M   'P 1'
#
loop_
_entity.id
_entity.type
_entity.pdbx_description
1 polymer ?
#
loop_
_entity_poly.entity_id
_entity_poly.type
_entity_poly.pdbx_seq_one_letter_code
_entity_poly.pdbx_strand_id
1 'polypeptide(L)'
;MADLGKSHHFSDFLKSTQVVYELQAKEKVRAIEELLDVLFKEKLIKNKKLILTRLVDREQLESTAIGDHVALPHARVDTGGQIAIAVGRSEKGIDFDSIDKKKVHLIMLVVWNPSLPGLFNHLFAGLARFLRKPEYRQRLFEAKNKGDLFKVLSEIELTMPQEDRIISRASLLAKLQEIALRKKKASKDQLRELRKHAELIREELDEPLLTRFDKLMERYGFAVAEVLDGACQGCNMRIATKMNSAIEGSNDIYICENCGKFLVAPRKKKK
;
A
#
# COMPACT_ATOMS: atom_id res chain seq x y z
N MET A 1 11.62 25.46 9.03
CA MET A 1 11.40 24.59 10.20
C MET A 1 10.63 23.37 9.71
N ALA A 2 11.17 22.18 9.96
CA ALA A 2 10.63 20.93 9.43
C ALA A 2 9.28 20.61 10.09
N ASP A 3 8.25 20.41 9.28
CA ASP A 3 6.96 19.88 9.73
C ASP A 3 7.14 18.39 10.00
N LEU A 4 7.42 18.03 11.26
CA LEU A 4 7.49 16.65 11.75
C LEU A 4 6.07 16.10 11.93
N GLY A 5 5.76 15.02 11.22
CA GLY A 5 4.81 13.99 11.65
C GLY A 5 3.33 14.37 11.83
N LYS A 6 2.49 14.04 10.85
CA LYS A 6 1.17 13.49 11.19
C LYS A 6 1.38 12.04 11.61
N SER A 7 1.06 11.70 12.86
CA SER A 7 0.91 10.30 13.27
C SER A 7 -0.24 9.70 12.48
N HIS A 8 0.01 8.57 11.82
CA HIS A 8 -1.03 7.77 11.18
C HIS A 8 -1.38 6.62 12.09
N HIS A 9 -2.67 6.30 12.18
CA HIS A 9 -3.15 5.22 13.01
C HIS A 9 -3.82 4.15 12.15
N PHE A 10 -3.84 2.91 12.63
CA PHE A 10 -4.52 1.83 11.91
C PHE A 10 -6.02 2.10 11.71
N SER A 11 -6.63 2.90 12.59
CA SER A 11 -8.00 3.40 12.46
C SER A 11 -8.22 4.35 11.28
N ASP A 12 -7.17 4.87 10.64
CA ASP A 12 -7.27 5.60 9.37
C ASP A 12 -7.69 4.66 8.21
N PHE A 13 -7.43 3.35 8.34
CA PHE A 13 -7.69 2.31 7.33
C PHE A 13 -8.71 1.26 7.77
N LEU A 14 -9.10 1.26 9.04
CA LEU A 14 -10.04 0.33 9.64
C LEU A 14 -11.19 1.08 10.32
N LYS A 15 -12.42 0.72 9.98
CA LYS A 15 -13.63 1.15 10.70
C LYS A 15 -14.10 0.07 11.66
N SER A 16 -14.87 0.47 12.68
CA SER A 16 -15.49 -0.48 13.59
C SER A 16 -16.35 -1.52 12.86
N THR A 17 -17.06 -1.17 11.77
CA THR A 17 -17.83 -2.14 10.97
C THR A 17 -16.99 -3.29 10.41
N GLN A 18 -15.69 -3.07 10.19
CA GLN A 18 -14.73 -4.05 9.68
C GLN A 18 -14.14 -4.98 10.76
N VAL A 19 -14.55 -4.82 12.03
CA VAL A 19 -14.13 -5.67 13.16
C VAL A 19 -15.20 -6.71 13.49
N VAL A 20 -14.82 -7.98 13.48
CA VAL A 20 -15.59 -9.11 13.98
C VAL A 20 -15.07 -9.46 15.38
N TYR A 21 -15.90 -9.22 16.40
CA TYR A 21 -15.49 -9.42 17.78
C TYR A 21 -15.32 -10.90 18.15
N GLU A 22 -16.16 -11.78 17.60
CA GLU A 22 -16.00 -13.23 17.74
C GLU A 22 -16.34 -13.92 16.42
N LEU A 23 -15.31 -14.51 15.80
CA LEU A 23 -15.40 -15.30 14.58
C LEU A 23 -16.20 -16.58 14.84
N GLN A 24 -17.09 -16.92 13.90
CA GLN A 24 -17.84 -18.17 13.97
C GLN A 24 -17.09 -19.33 13.32
N ALA A 25 -16.19 -19.02 12.38
CA ALA A 25 -15.33 -20.00 11.74
C ALA A 25 -14.43 -20.73 12.74
N LYS A 26 -14.29 -22.05 12.54
CA LYS A 26 -13.38 -22.92 13.31
C LYS A 26 -12.16 -23.37 12.51
N GLU A 27 -12.16 -23.08 11.21
CA GLU A 27 -11.15 -23.52 10.25
C GLU A 27 -10.56 -22.31 9.54
N LYS A 28 -9.28 -22.42 9.20
CA LYS A 28 -8.46 -21.40 8.56
C LYS A 28 -9.17 -20.71 7.38
N VAL A 29 -9.58 -21.49 6.37
CA VAL A 29 -10.16 -20.96 5.13
C VAL A 29 -11.52 -20.30 5.39
N ARG A 30 -12.33 -20.88 6.29
CA ARG A 30 -13.63 -20.32 6.67
C ARG A 30 -13.48 -18.99 7.40
N ALA A 31 -12.45 -18.82 8.23
CA ALA A 31 -12.18 -17.56 8.91
C ALA A 31 -11.77 -16.46 7.92
N ILE A 32 -10.96 -16.80 6.92
CA ILE A 32 -10.62 -15.88 5.82
C ILE A 32 -11.89 -15.50 5.03
N GLU A 33 -12.74 -16.48 4.72
CA GLU A 33 -14.00 -16.25 4.01
C GLU A 33 -14.97 -15.34 4.78
N GLU A 34 -15.13 -15.56 6.08
CA GLU A 34 -15.97 -14.74 6.98
C GLU A 34 -15.50 -13.27 7.02
N LEU A 35 -14.17 -13.04 7.05
CA LEU A 35 -13.62 -11.70 6.99
C LEU A 35 -13.77 -11.05 5.59
N LEU A 36 -13.71 -11.82 4.52
CA LEU A 36 -14.02 -11.32 3.18
C LEU A 36 -15.49 -10.92 3.03
N ASP A 37 -16.42 -11.61 3.71
CA ASP A 37 -17.83 -11.23 3.70
C ASP A 37 -18.04 -9.84 4.30
N VAL A 38 -17.29 -9.51 5.36
CA VAL A 38 -17.28 -8.16 5.93
C VAL A 38 -16.79 -7.14 4.90
N LEU A 39 -15.66 -7.39 4.24
CA LEU A 39 -15.12 -6.47 3.22
C LEU A 39 -16.07 -6.29 2.03
N PHE A 40 -16.74 -7.37 1.61
CA PHE A 40 -17.70 -7.34 0.51
C PHE A 40 -18.96 -6.55 0.89
N LYS A 41 -19.50 -6.78 2.09
CA LYS A 41 -20.67 -6.04 2.62
C LYS A 41 -20.40 -4.54 2.73
N GLU A 42 -19.20 -4.17 3.17
CA GLU A 42 -18.75 -2.77 3.25
C GLU A 42 -18.39 -2.16 1.87
N LYS A 43 -18.55 -2.92 0.77
CA LYS A 43 -18.24 -2.51 -0.61
C LYS A 43 -16.78 -2.12 -0.82
N LEU A 44 -15.87 -2.67 -0.01
CA LEU A 44 -14.43 -2.42 -0.11
C LEU A 44 -13.74 -3.35 -1.13
N ILE A 45 -14.41 -4.43 -1.51
CA ILE A 45 -13.98 -5.38 -2.54
C ILE A 45 -15.14 -5.75 -3.45
N LYS A 46 -14.85 -6.14 -4.70
CA LYS A 46 -15.87 -6.51 -5.70
C LYS A 46 -15.94 -8.01 -6.00
N ASN A 47 -14.81 -8.70 -6.04
CA ASN A 47 -14.75 -10.11 -6.45
C ASN A 47 -14.27 -11.00 -5.30
N LYS A 48 -15.16 -11.32 -4.35
CA LYS A 48 -14.88 -12.16 -3.18
C LYS A 48 -14.24 -13.50 -3.60
N LYS A 49 -14.80 -14.18 -4.61
CA LYS A 49 -14.34 -15.50 -5.05
C LYS A 49 -12.89 -15.48 -5.54
N LEU A 50 -12.54 -14.52 -6.41
CA LEU A 50 -11.17 -14.34 -6.89
C LEU A 50 -10.20 -14.07 -5.75
N ILE A 51 -10.57 -13.18 -4.82
CA ILE A 51 -9.72 -12.81 -3.69
C ILE A 51 -9.53 -13.99 -2.74
N LEU A 52 -10.59 -14.76 -2.46
CA LEU A 52 -10.50 -15.97 -1.64
C LEU A 52 -9.54 -16.99 -2.26
N THR A 53 -9.65 -17.26 -3.57
CA THR A 53 -8.71 -18.15 -4.26
C THR A 53 -7.27 -17.67 -4.08
N ARG A 54 -7.00 -16.38 -4.31
CA ARG A 54 -5.65 -15.81 -4.13
C ARG A 54 -5.11 -15.94 -2.71
N LEU A 55 -5.97 -15.74 -1.70
CA LEU A 55 -5.60 -15.89 -0.30
C LEU A 55 -5.28 -17.34 0.04
N VAL A 56 -6.11 -18.29 -0.41
CA VAL A 56 -5.89 -19.72 -0.20
C VAL A 56 -4.60 -20.17 -0.88
N ASP A 57 -4.36 -19.77 -2.13
CA ASP A 57 -3.13 -20.10 -2.86
C ASP A 57 -1.89 -19.56 -2.12
N ARG A 58 -1.94 -18.30 -1.63
CA ARG A 58 -0.84 -17.69 -0.85
C ARG A 58 -0.59 -18.43 0.46
N GLU A 59 -1.65 -18.80 1.16
CA GLU A 59 -1.60 -19.47 2.46
C GLU A 59 -1.13 -20.92 2.36
N GLN A 60 -1.35 -21.59 1.21
CA GLN A 60 -0.83 -22.93 0.95
C GLN A 60 0.67 -22.97 0.68
N LEU A 61 1.25 -21.88 0.15
CA LEU A 61 2.70 -21.80 -0.04
C LEU A 61 3.42 -21.79 1.31
N GLU A 62 3.00 -20.88 2.19
CA GLU A 62 3.50 -20.76 3.56
C GLU A 62 2.41 -20.11 4.41
N SER A 63 2.27 -20.57 5.66
CA SER A 63 1.32 -19.99 6.61
C SER A 63 1.57 -18.49 6.80
N THR A 64 0.50 -17.71 6.86
CA THR A 64 0.56 -16.28 7.22
C THR A 64 0.40 -16.03 8.72
N ALA A 65 0.39 -17.10 9.53
CA ALA A 65 0.45 -17.01 10.98
C ALA A 65 1.89 -16.72 11.44
N ILE A 66 2.07 -15.56 12.06
CA ILE A 66 3.40 -15.00 12.41
C ILE A 66 3.87 -15.42 13.81
N GLY A 67 3.12 -16.30 14.48
CA GLY A 67 3.31 -16.64 15.89
C GLY A 67 2.55 -15.71 16.84
N ASP A 68 2.67 -15.99 18.14
CA ASP A 68 2.06 -15.19 19.21
C ASP A 68 0.54 -14.99 19.04
N HIS A 69 -0.14 -16.02 18.54
CA HIS A 69 -1.59 -16.08 18.35
C HIS A 69 -2.16 -15.14 17.26
N VAL A 70 -1.33 -14.67 16.32
CA VAL A 70 -1.74 -13.76 15.24
C VAL A 70 -1.53 -14.36 13.85
N ALA A 71 -2.48 -14.12 12.94
CA ALA A 71 -2.29 -14.30 11.50
C ALA A 71 -2.59 -13.04 10.70
N LEU A 72 -1.88 -12.89 9.58
CA LEU A 72 -2.08 -11.80 8.63
C LEU A 72 -2.29 -12.33 7.19
N PRO A 73 -3.42 -12.98 6.90
CA PRO A 73 -3.77 -13.37 5.54
C PRO A 73 -3.84 -12.14 4.64
N HIS A 74 -3.21 -12.20 3.47
CA HIS A 74 -3.02 -11.02 2.65
C HIS A 74 -3.05 -11.38 1.15
N ALA A 75 -3.81 -10.63 0.33
CA ALA A 75 -3.79 -10.75 -1.12
C ALA A 75 -3.58 -9.42 -1.87
N ARG A 76 -2.72 -9.48 -2.90
CA ARG A 76 -2.44 -8.39 -3.84
C ARG A 76 -3.47 -8.41 -4.98
N VAL A 77 -4.55 -7.66 -4.85
CA VAL A 77 -5.66 -7.62 -5.82
C VAL A 77 -6.17 -6.19 -5.94
N ASP A 78 -6.50 -5.75 -7.17
CA ASP A 78 -7.14 -4.45 -7.36
C ASP A 78 -8.54 -4.46 -6.72
N THR A 79 -8.69 -3.70 -5.64
CA THR A 79 -9.95 -3.57 -4.89
C THR A 79 -10.82 -2.42 -5.41
N GLY A 80 -10.31 -1.58 -6.33
CA GLY A 80 -10.90 -0.29 -6.67
C GLY A 80 -10.67 0.81 -5.62
N GLY A 81 -10.00 0.48 -4.51
CA GLY A 81 -9.52 1.40 -3.47
C GLY A 81 -8.04 1.20 -3.19
N GLN A 82 -7.53 1.82 -2.12
CA GLN A 82 -6.10 1.70 -1.76
C GLN A 82 -5.80 0.38 -1.04
N ILE A 83 -6.56 0.10 0.02
CA ILE A 83 -6.44 -1.07 0.89
C ILE A 83 -7.79 -1.38 1.53
N ALA A 84 -8.07 -2.66 1.77
CA ALA A 84 -9.24 -3.14 2.47
C ALA A 84 -8.79 -4.06 3.61
N ILE A 85 -9.26 -3.80 4.82
CA ILE A 85 -8.81 -4.49 6.04
C ILE A 85 -10.01 -5.01 6.80
N ALA A 86 -9.97 -6.25 7.26
CA ALA A 86 -10.94 -6.77 8.22
C ALA A 86 -10.19 -7.48 9.35
N VAL A 87 -10.68 -7.31 10.58
CA VAL A 87 -10.06 -7.93 11.76
C VAL A 87 -11.07 -8.83 12.45
N GLY A 88 -10.67 -10.07 12.72
CA GLY A 88 -11.47 -11.03 13.45
C GLY A 88 -10.74 -11.56 14.66
N ARG A 89 -11.41 -11.61 15.80
CA ARG A 89 -10.93 -12.33 16.98
C ARG A 89 -11.67 -13.66 17.09
N SER A 90 -10.97 -14.71 17.51
CA SER A 90 -11.53 -15.99 17.93
C SER A 90 -11.09 -16.30 19.35
N GLU A 91 -12.02 -16.35 20.30
CA GLU A 91 -11.71 -16.67 21.69
C GLU A 91 -11.12 -18.08 21.83
N LYS A 92 -11.66 -19.06 21.09
CA LYS A 92 -11.21 -20.46 21.14
C LYS A 92 -9.91 -20.72 20.37
N GLY A 93 -9.54 -19.78 19.50
CA GLY A 93 -8.42 -19.89 18.59
C GLY A 93 -8.69 -20.86 17.43
N ILE A 94 -8.06 -20.58 16.29
CA ILE A 94 -8.17 -21.34 15.05
C ILE A 94 -6.79 -21.92 14.74
N ASP A 95 -6.76 -23.20 14.32
CA ASP A 95 -5.52 -23.77 13.81
C ASP A 95 -5.20 -23.12 12.46
N PHE A 96 -4.03 -22.49 12.41
CA PHE A 96 -3.59 -21.69 11.28
C PHE A 96 -2.21 -22.12 10.78
N ASP A 97 -1.73 -23.31 11.19
CA ASP A 97 -0.37 -23.81 10.90
C ASP A 97 0.73 -22.82 11.33
N SER A 98 0.55 -22.19 12.50
CA SER A 98 1.51 -21.22 13.03
C SER A 98 2.90 -21.83 13.22
N ILE A 99 3.94 -21.02 13.00
CA ILE A 99 5.34 -21.40 13.17
C ILE A 99 5.64 -21.89 14.60
N ASP A 100 4.98 -21.30 15.60
CA ASP A 100 5.09 -21.66 17.01
C ASP A 100 4.10 -22.75 17.45
N LYS A 101 3.34 -23.32 16.50
CA LYS A 101 2.30 -24.34 16.71
C LYS A 101 1.16 -23.92 17.66
N LYS A 102 1.03 -22.63 17.96
CA LYS A 102 -0.08 -22.10 18.76
C LYS A 102 -1.27 -21.79 17.86
N LYS A 103 -2.47 -21.86 18.44
CA LYS A 103 -3.69 -21.39 17.79
C LYS A 103 -3.67 -19.88 17.60
N VAL A 104 -4.23 -19.43 16.50
CA VAL A 104 -4.42 -18.01 16.19
C VAL A 104 -5.73 -17.52 16.79
N HIS A 105 -5.66 -16.48 17.59
CA HIS A 105 -6.82 -15.83 18.22
C HIS A 105 -7.16 -14.51 17.55
N LEU A 106 -6.26 -13.93 16.75
CA LEU A 106 -6.48 -12.67 16.04
C LEU A 106 -6.04 -12.81 14.59
N ILE A 107 -6.96 -12.54 13.67
CA ILE A 107 -6.74 -12.60 12.23
C ILE A 107 -6.95 -11.20 11.67
N MET A 108 -5.93 -10.68 10.99
CA MET A 108 -5.99 -9.39 10.30
C MET A 108 -5.92 -9.65 8.80
N LEU A 109 -7.06 -9.65 8.13
CA LEU A 109 -7.13 -9.83 6.69
C LEU A 109 -6.81 -8.52 5.98
N VAL A 110 -5.89 -8.55 5.01
CA VAL A 110 -5.51 -7.37 4.23
C VAL A 110 -5.59 -7.64 2.72
N VAL A 111 -6.33 -6.83 1.98
CA VAL A 111 -6.35 -6.84 0.52
C VAL A 111 -5.88 -5.48 0.03
N TRP A 112 -4.79 -5.42 -0.73
CA TRP A 112 -4.21 -4.15 -1.17
C TRP A 112 -4.05 -4.09 -2.68
N ASN A 113 -4.15 -2.86 -3.18
CA ASN A 113 -3.98 -2.59 -4.59
C ASN A 113 -2.51 -2.85 -5.01
N PRO A 114 -2.27 -3.62 -6.09
CA PRO A 114 -0.93 -3.87 -6.60
C PRO A 114 -0.10 -2.62 -6.87
N SER A 115 -0.75 -1.50 -7.16
CA SER A 115 -0.10 -0.21 -7.42
C SER A 115 0.39 0.52 -6.16
N LEU A 116 0.12 -0.01 -4.96
CA LEU A 116 0.47 0.60 -3.67
C LEU A 116 1.25 -0.36 -2.75
N PRO A 117 2.34 -0.99 -3.20
CA PRO A 117 3.07 -1.97 -2.37
C PRO A 117 3.63 -1.35 -1.09
N GLY A 118 4.09 -0.09 -1.13
CA GLY A 118 4.61 0.62 0.04
C GLY A 118 3.59 0.72 1.19
N LEU A 119 2.32 1.00 0.88
CA LEU A 119 1.26 1.12 1.89
C LEU A 119 1.11 -0.17 2.72
N PHE A 120 1.13 -1.33 2.06
CA PHE A 120 1.07 -2.63 2.75
C PHE A 120 2.30 -2.83 3.64
N ASN A 121 3.50 -2.52 3.16
CA ASN A 121 4.73 -2.68 3.93
C ASN A 121 4.74 -1.80 5.19
N HIS A 122 4.26 -0.56 5.11
CA HIS A 122 4.15 0.34 6.26
C HIS A 122 3.11 -0.14 7.27
N LEU A 123 1.96 -0.62 6.78
CA LEU A 123 0.95 -1.25 7.62
C LEU A 123 1.53 -2.46 8.35
N PHE A 124 2.21 -3.35 7.63
CA PHE A 124 2.85 -4.54 8.17
C PHE A 124 3.88 -4.20 9.25
N ALA A 125 4.75 -3.22 8.99
CA ALA A 125 5.76 -2.78 9.94
C ALA A 125 5.13 -2.22 11.23
N GLY A 126 4.06 -1.44 11.12
CA GLY A 126 3.31 -0.92 12.25
C GLY A 126 2.65 -2.04 13.08
N LEU A 127 1.98 -2.97 12.40
CA LEU A 127 1.38 -4.16 13.02
C LEU A 127 2.43 -5.00 13.74
N ALA A 128 3.53 -5.35 13.06
CA ALA A 128 4.59 -6.17 13.65
C ALA A 128 5.23 -5.51 14.87
N ARG A 129 5.45 -4.18 14.85
CA ARG A 129 5.99 -3.42 15.98
C ARG A 129 5.04 -3.40 17.17
N PHE A 130 3.75 -3.16 16.91
CA PHE A 130 2.72 -3.14 17.95
C PHE A 130 2.55 -4.53 18.58
N LEU A 131 2.39 -5.55 17.73
CA LEU A 131 2.15 -6.92 18.14
C LEU A 131 3.37 -7.57 18.79
N ARG A 132 4.59 -7.04 18.66
CA ARG A 132 5.77 -7.56 19.36
C ARG A 132 5.69 -7.36 20.87
N LYS A 133 4.97 -6.34 21.34
CA LYS A 133 4.84 -6.03 22.78
C LYS A 133 3.75 -6.92 23.40
N PRO A 134 4.08 -7.75 24.42
CA PRO A 134 3.10 -8.64 25.06
C PRO A 134 1.88 -7.91 25.63
N GLU A 135 2.10 -6.72 26.20
CA GLU A 135 1.04 -5.88 26.78
C GLU A 135 -0.08 -5.57 25.77
N TYR A 136 0.26 -5.25 24.52
CA TYR A 136 -0.72 -4.96 23.49
C TYR A 136 -1.46 -6.22 23.03
N ARG A 137 -0.76 -7.35 22.91
CA ARG A 137 -1.40 -8.64 22.59
C ARG A 137 -2.42 -9.02 23.66
N GLN A 138 -2.03 -8.91 24.93
CA GLN A 138 -2.91 -9.20 26.06
C GLN A 138 -4.17 -8.33 26.03
N ARG A 139 -4.03 -7.02 25.79
CA ARG A 139 -5.17 -6.11 25.66
C ARG A 139 -6.11 -6.43 24.49
N LEU A 140 -5.58 -6.93 23.37
CA LEU A 140 -6.40 -7.40 22.25
C LEU A 140 -7.22 -8.64 22.64
N PHE A 141 -6.64 -9.55 23.44
CA PHE A 141 -7.34 -10.76 23.91
C PHE A 141 -8.32 -10.49 25.05
N GLU A 142 -8.03 -9.53 25.93
CA GLU A 142 -8.88 -9.17 27.08
C GLU A 142 -9.99 -8.18 26.74
N ALA A 143 -10.01 -7.64 25.51
CA ALA A 143 -11.07 -6.77 25.04
C ALA A 143 -12.45 -7.43 25.28
N LYS A 144 -13.36 -6.72 25.97
CA LYS A 144 -14.64 -7.29 26.43
C LYS A 144 -15.77 -7.17 25.43
N ASN A 145 -15.58 -6.36 24.39
CA ASN A 145 -16.54 -6.14 23.33
C ASN A 145 -15.84 -5.57 22.08
N LYS A 146 -16.59 -5.48 20.99
CA LYS A 146 -16.14 -4.94 19.70
C LYS A 146 -15.53 -3.53 19.81
N GLY A 147 -16.12 -2.69 20.66
CA GLY A 147 -15.66 -1.31 20.86
C GLY A 147 -14.29 -1.26 21.53
N ASP A 148 -14.08 -2.06 22.57
CA ASP A 148 -12.80 -2.16 23.25
C ASP A 148 -11.72 -2.73 22.33
N LEU A 149 -12.05 -3.76 21.56
CA LEU A 149 -11.13 -4.33 20.56
C LEU A 149 -10.73 -3.28 19.52
N PHE A 150 -11.70 -2.53 18.98
CA PHE A 150 -11.45 -1.47 18.02
C PHE A 150 -10.60 -0.34 18.62
N LYS A 151 -10.81 0.03 19.88
CA LYS A 151 -9.99 1.05 20.57
C LYS A 151 -8.53 0.60 20.65
N VAL A 152 -8.27 -0.64 21.07
CA VAL A 152 -6.89 -1.17 21.14
C VAL A 152 -6.25 -1.21 19.74
N LEU A 153 -6.99 -1.65 18.71
CA LEU A 153 -6.52 -1.62 17.32
C LEU A 153 -6.23 -0.20 16.81
N SER A 154 -6.94 0.82 17.31
CA SER A 154 -6.74 2.22 16.91
C SER A 154 -5.45 2.83 17.48
N GLU A 155 -4.87 2.23 18.52
CA GLU A 155 -3.59 2.67 19.10
C GLU A 155 -2.38 2.26 18.27
N ILE A 156 -2.57 1.42 17.25
CA ILE A 156 -1.50 0.96 16.37
C ILE A 156 -1.01 2.16 15.54
N GLU A 157 0.19 2.64 15.86
CA GLU A 157 0.87 3.70 15.12
C GLU A 157 1.55 3.18 13.86
N LEU A 158 1.19 3.79 12.74
CA LEU A 158 1.75 3.54 11.43
C LEU A 158 2.75 4.65 11.09
N THR A 159 3.98 4.25 10.78
CA THR A 159 4.99 5.18 10.27
C THR A 159 4.84 5.24 8.76
N MET A 160 4.09 6.23 8.29
CA MET A 160 3.99 6.53 6.87
C MET A 160 5.13 7.47 6.48
N PRO A 161 5.75 7.30 5.31
CA PRO A 161 6.68 8.28 4.78
C PRO A 161 5.96 9.61 4.61
N GLN A 162 6.67 10.71 4.87
CA GLN A 162 6.14 12.04 4.58
C GLN A 162 5.98 12.16 3.06
N GLU A 163 4.71 12.25 2.66
CA GLU A 163 4.20 12.23 1.27
C GLU A 163 4.29 10.88 0.58
N ASP A 164 3.22 10.07 0.68
CA ASP A 164 2.83 9.13 -0.38
C ASP A 164 1.29 9.00 -0.43
N ARG A 165 0.63 10.03 -0.96
CA ARG A 165 -0.68 9.83 -1.63
C ARG A 165 -0.37 9.04 -2.89
N ILE A 166 -0.75 7.77 -2.97
CA ILE A 166 -0.74 6.94 -4.19
C ILE A 166 0.45 7.25 -5.11
N ILE A 167 1.61 6.58 -4.94
CA ILE A 167 2.67 6.72 -5.94
C ILE A 167 2.25 5.91 -7.18
N SER A 168 1.59 6.56 -8.13
CA SER A 168 1.44 5.99 -9.47
C SER A 168 2.83 5.68 -10.06
N ARG A 169 2.92 4.72 -10.99
CA ARG A 169 4.20 4.43 -11.68
C ARG A 169 4.78 5.69 -12.35
N ALA A 170 3.90 6.60 -12.79
CA ALA A 170 4.26 7.90 -13.34
C ALA A 170 4.89 8.83 -12.26
N SER A 171 4.40 8.80 -11.02
CA SER A 171 5.00 9.51 -9.89
C SER A 171 6.38 8.96 -9.50
N LEU A 172 6.59 7.64 -9.58
CA LEU A 172 7.91 7.02 -9.39
C LEU A 172 8.92 7.54 -10.44
N LEU A 173 8.51 7.57 -11.72
CA LEU A 173 9.33 8.15 -12.79
C LEU A 173 9.64 9.64 -12.53
N ALA A 174 8.66 10.42 -12.05
CA ALA A 174 8.87 11.82 -11.70
C ALA A 174 9.88 11.99 -10.56
N LYS A 175 9.81 11.13 -9.53
CA LYS A 175 10.74 11.11 -8.41
C LYS A 175 12.14 10.70 -8.85
N LEU A 176 12.24 9.69 -9.72
CA LEU A 176 13.52 9.24 -10.30
C LEU A 176 14.20 10.37 -11.09
N GLN A 177 13.44 11.14 -11.88
CA GLN A 177 13.92 12.32 -12.57
C GLN A 177 14.43 13.38 -11.58
N GLU A 178 13.65 13.68 -10.54
CA GLU A 178 14.04 14.66 -9.52
C GLU A 178 15.37 14.27 -8.85
N ILE A 179 15.55 12.99 -8.52
CA ILE A 179 16.81 12.46 -7.97
C ILE A 179 17.94 12.61 -8.99
N ALA A 180 17.73 12.25 -10.26
CA ALA A 180 18.73 12.39 -11.31
C ALA A 180 19.20 13.85 -11.49
N LEU A 181 18.27 14.81 -11.40
CA LEU A 181 18.59 16.24 -11.47
C LEU A 181 19.35 16.73 -10.22
N ARG A 182 18.95 16.27 -9.01
CA ARG A 182 19.64 16.61 -7.74
C ARG A 182 21.06 16.07 -7.68
N LYS A 183 21.31 14.87 -8.22
CA LYS A 183 22.65 14.25 -8.26
C LYS A 183 23.69 15.13 -8.97
N LYS A 184 23.29 15.97 -9.93
CA LYS A 184 24.20 16.89 -10.63
C LYS A 184 24.82 17.96 -9.72
N LYS A 185 24.21 18.25 -8.55
CA LYS A 185 24.61 19.32 -7.63
C LYS A 185 24.87 18.81 -6.19
N ALA A 186 24.91 17.50 -5.98
CA ALA A 186 24.97 16.88 -4.65
C ALA A 186 26.41 16.72 -4.13
N SER A 187 26.60 16.84 -2.81
CA SER A 187 27.86 16.46 -2.14
C SER A 187 28.09 14.94 -2.17
N LYS A 188 29.30 14.46 -1.84
CA LYS A 188 29.63 13.01 -1.82
C LYS A 188 28.67 12.19 -0.93
N ASP A 189 28.33 12.70 0.25
CA ASP A 189 27.44 12.01 1.18
C ASP A 189 25.99 11.99 0.66
N GLN A 190 25.53 13.12 0.12
CA GLN A 190 24.21 13.21 -0.52
C GLN A 190 24.12 12.29 -1.75
N LEU A 191 25.20 12.13 -2.51
CA LEU A 191 25.25 11.27 -3.68
C LEU A 191 25.03 9.80 -3.32
N ARG A 192 25.56 9.33 -2.18
CA ARG A 192 25.38 7.96 -1.70
C ARG A 192 23.92 7.67 -1.38
N GLU A 193 23.26 8.57 -0.65
CA GLU A 193 21.85 8.44 -0.28
C GLU A 193 20.93 8.54 -1.51
N LEU A 194 21.19 9.50 -2.40
CA LEU A 194 20.43 9.63 -3.65
C LEU A 194 20.58 8.42 -4.57
N ARG A 195 21.72 7.71 -4.55
CA ARG A 195 21.90 6.46 -5.32
C ARG A 195 21.04 5.33 -4.78
N LYS A 196 21.08 5.08 -3.46
CA LYS A 196 20.24 4.07 -2.81
C LYS A 196 18.76 4.31 -3.09
N HIS A 197 18.30 5.56 -2.95
CA HIS A 197 16.90 5.90 -3.23
C HIS A 197 16.53 5.72 -4.71
N ALA A 198 17.44 6.01 -5.64
CA ALA A 198 17.21 5.74 -7.05
C ALA A 198 17.10 4.23 -7.34
N GLU A 199 17.95 3.40 -6.73
CA GLU A 199 17.92 1.94 -6.89
C GLU A 199 16.58 1.35 -6.44
N LEU A 200 16.10 1.72 -5.25
CA LEU A 200 14.79 1.28 -4.74
C LEU A 200 13.64 1.66 -5.69
N ILE A 201 13.66 2.86 -6.27
CA ILE A 201 12.63 3.28 -7.23
C ILE A 201 12.72 2.48 -8.53
N ARG A 202 13.94 2.13 -8.96
CA ARG A 202 14.16 1.34 -10.18
C ARG A 202 13.67 -0.09 -10.01
N GLU A 203 13.82 -0.70 -8.84
CA GLU A 203 13.30 -2.05 -8.54
C GLU A 203 11.77 -2.15 -8.66
N GLU A 204 11.04 -1.04 -8.48
CA GLU A 204 9.59 -0.97 -8.58
C GLU A 204 9.06 -0.70 -10.01
N LEU A 205 9.95 -0.50 -10.99
CA LEU A 205 9.60 -0.16 -12.37
C LEU A 205 10.06 -1.23 -13.36
N ASP A 206 9.22 -1.57 -14.34
CA ASP A 206 9.59 -2.57 -15.35
C ASP A 206 10.72 -2.07 -16.25
N GLU A 207 11.60 -2.99 -16.68
CA GLU A 207 12.73 -2.72 -17.58
C GLU A 207 12.40 -1.88 -18.83
N PRO A 208 11.27 -2.10 -19.54
CA PRO A 208 10.91 -1.27 -20.69
C PRO A 208 10.69 0.21 -20.34
N LEU A 209 10.14 0.50 -19.15
CA LEU A 209 9.93 1.86 -18.68
C LEU A 209 11.26 2.51 -18.31
N LEU A 210 12.12 1.77 -17.62
CA LEU A 210 13.47 2.23 -17.24
C LEU A 210 14.32 2.53 -18.47
N THR A 211 14.34 1.61 -19.43
CA THR A 211 15.07 1.78 -20.70
C THR A 211 14.62 3.04 -21.43
N ARG A 212 13.30 3.30 -21.49
CA ARG A 212 12.76 4.52 -22.11
C ARG A 212 13.13 5.77 -21.32
N PHE A 213 13.00 5.71 -19.99
CA PHE A 213 13.34 6.81 -19.09
C PHE A 213 14.80 7.23 -19.25
N ASP A 214 15.72 6.26 -19.21
CA ASP A 214 17.16 6.51 -19.33
C ASP A 214 17.50 7.16 -20.68
N LYS A 215 16.92 6.65 -21.80
CA LYS A 215 17.08 7.26 -23.14
C LYS A 215 16.60 8.71 -23.19
N LEU A 216 15.48 9.03 -22.55
CA LEU A 216 14.95 10.39 -22.51
C LEU A 216 15.80 11.32 -21.64
N MET A 217 16.25 10.83 -20.48
CA MET A 217 17.14 11.58 -19.58
C MET A 217 18.49 11.87 -20.23
N GLU A 218 19.07 10.90 -20.93
CA GLU A 218 20.33 11.04 -21.66
C GLU A 218 20.19 12.05 -22.81
N ARG A 219 19.14 11.95 -23.62
CA ARG A 219 18.96 12.79 -24.81
C ARG A 219 18.48 14.22 -24.49
N TYR A 220 17.54 14.38 -23.57
CA TYR A 220 16.83 15.65 -23.34
C TYR A 220 17.07 16.24 -21.94
N GLY A 221 17.66 15.50 -21.02
CA GLY A 221 17.88 15.93 -19.64
C GLY A 221 16.64 15.83 -18.73
N PHE A 222 15.49 15.44 -19.27
CA PHE A 222 14.24 15.17 -18.55
C PHE A 222 13.35 14.20 -19.36
N ALA A 223 12.70 13.28 -18.66
CA ALA A 223 11.86 12.21 -19.21
C ALA A 223 10.37 12.35 -18.86
N VAL A 224 10.03 13.15 -17.85
CA VAL A 224 8.69 13.30 -17.28
C VAL A 224 8.24 14.76 -17.41
N ALA A 225 7.01 14.94 -17.87
CA ALA A 225 6.36 16.23 -18.07
C ALA A 225 5.02 16.28 -17.33
N GLU A 226 4.76 17.40 -16.65
CA GLU A 226 3.43 17.67 -16.10
C GLU A 226 2.45 18.00 -17.22
N VAL A 227 1.16 17.81 -16.95
CA VAL A 227 0.08 18.31 -17.79
C VAL A 227 -0.62 19.43 -17.05
N LEU A 228 -0.65 20.62 -17.65
CA LEU A 228 -1.36 21.80 -17.12
C LEU A 228 -2.30 22.30 -18.20
N ASP A 229 -3.55 22.55 -17.83
CA ASP A 229 -4.61 23.05 -18.71
C ASP A 229 -4.77 22.25 -20.02
N GLY A 230 -4.58 20.92 -19.92
CA GLY A 230 -4.65 20.00 -21.06
C GLY A 230 -3.46 20.08 -22.03
N ALA A 231 -2.35 20.71 -21.62
CA ALA A 231 -1.12 20.79 -22.39
C ALA A 231 0.06 20.11 -21.69
N CYS A 232 0.84 19.33 -22.46
CA CYS A 232 2.08 18.73 -22.01
C CYS A 232 3.16 19.81 -21.80
N GLN A 233 3.65 19.97 -20.58
CA GLN A 233 4.65 21.00 -20.24
C GLN A 233 6.06 20.68 -20.78
N GLY A 234 6.24 19.50 -21.40
CA GLY A 234 7.51 19.11 -22.00
C GLY A 234 7.65 19.47 -23.49
N CYS A 235 6.55 19.80 -24.18
CA CYS A 235 6.56 20.22 -25.59
C CYS A 235 5.48 21.26 -25.95
N ASN A 236 4.67 21.68 -24.98
CA ASN A 236 3.59 22.65 -25.09
C ASN A 236 2.48 22.26 -26.08
N MET A 237 2.35 20.98 -26.42
CA MET A 237 1.24 20.49 -27.23
C MET A 237 0.05 20.07 -26.38
N ARG A 238 -1.15 20.34 -26.90
CA ARG A 238 -2.40 19.89 -26.30
C ARG A 238 -2.48 18.38 -26.38
N ILE A 239 -2.90 17.74 -25.30
CA ILE A 239 -3.15 16.31 -25.26
C ILE A 239 -4.64 16.03 -25.43
N ALA A 240 -4.99 14.81 -25.84
CA ALA A 240 -6.38 14.42 -26.01
C ALA A 240 -7.16 14.57 -24.68
N THR A 241 -8.38 15.11 -24.74
CA THR A 241 -9.22 15.37 -23.56
C THR A 241 -9.45 14.12 -22.70
N LYS A 242 -9.65 12.96 -23.34
CA LYS A 242 -9.77 11.66 -22.65
C LYS A 242 -8.50 11.30 -21.87
N MET A 243 -7.33 11.59 -22.44
CA MET A 243 -6.03 11.35 -21.79
C MET A 243 -5.83 12.32 -20.63
N ASN A 244 -6.20 13.60 -20.79
CA ASN A 244 -6.11 14.61 -19.73
C ASN A 244 -6.91 14.22 -18.48
N SER A 245 -8.18 13.80 -18.67
CA SER A 245 -9.01 13.33 -17.57
C SER A 245 -8.52 12.02 -16.94
N ALA A 246 -7.85 11.16 -17.71
CA ALA A 246 -7.36 9.88 -17.23
C ALA A 246 -6.04 10.01 -16.43
N ILE A 247 -5.19 11.00 -16.74
CA ILE A 247 -3.95 11.26 -16.01
C ILE A 247 -4.22 11.69 -14.56
N GLU A 248 -5.34 12.38 -14.31
CA GLU A 248 -5.77 12.76 -12.97
C GLU A 248 -6.33 11.56 -12.20
N GLY A 249 -5.49 10.91 -11.38
CA GLY A 249 -5.91 9.87 -10.45
C GLY A 249 -5.82 8.43 -10.97
N SER A 250 -5.27 8.20 -12.16
CA SER A 250 -4.90 6.86 -12.64
C SER A 250 -3.48 6.44 -12.21
N ASN A 251 -3.29 5.13 -12.07
CA ASN A 251 -1.99 4.49 -11.90
C ASN A 251 -1.31 4.08 -13.22
N ASP A 252 -1.97 4.30 -14.35
CA ASP A 252 -1.45 3.97 -15.67
C ASP A 252 -0.31 4.90 -16.10
N ILE A 253 0.55 4.39 -16.99
CA ILE A 253 1.58 5.17 -17.64
C ILE A 253 1.02 5.80 -18.91
N TYR A 254 0.92 7.12 -18.91
CA TYR A 254 0.59 7.90 -20.09
C TYR A 254 1.84 8.49 -20.72
N ILE A 255 1.89 8.49 -22.05
CA ILE A 255 3.01 9.01 -22.83
C ILE A 255 2.47 10.08 -23.77
N CYS A 256 3.17 11.21 -23.83
CA CYS A 256 2.86 12.26 -24.80
C CYS A 256 3.08 11.72 -26.22
N GLU A 257 2.03 11.74 -27.03
CA GLU A 257 2.09 11.29 -28.43
C GLU A 257 3.02 12.16 -29.29
N ASN A 258 3.22 13.42 -28.90
CA ASN A 258 4.10 14.34 -29.63
C ASN A 258 5.58 14.19 -29.26
N CYS A 259 5.92 14.27 -27.96
CA CYS A 259 7.33 14.32 -27.53
C CYS A 259 7.81 13.04 -26.83
N GLY A 260 6.94 12.05 -26.66
CA GLY A 260 7.27 10.76 -26.10
C GLY A 260 7.59 10.75 -24.60
N LYS A 261 7.45 11.87 -23.89
CA LYS A 261 7.68 11.98 -22.45
C LYS A 261 6.54 11.36 -21.64
N PHE A 262 6.86 10.86 -20.45
CA PHE A 262 5.85 10.39 -19.51
C PHE A 262 5.04 11.57 -18.99
N LEU A 263 3.72 11.42 -18.92
CA LEU A 263 2.81 12.46 -18.47
C LEU A 263 2.39 12.21 -17.02
N VAL A 264 2.45 13.26 -16.21
CA VAL A 264 1.98 13.24 -14.81
C VAL A 264 1.01 14.38 -14.55
N ALA A 265 0.09 14.15 -13.61
CA ALA A 265 -0.76 15.21 -13.08
C ALA A 265 0.12 16.26 -12.37
N PRO A 266 -0.26 17.54 -12.42
CA PRO A 266 0.53 18.61 -11.83
C PRO A 266 0.54 18.50 -10.31
N ARG A 267 1.70 18.73 -9.68
CA ARG A 267 1.78 18.75 -8.21
C ARG A 267 0.93 19.90 -7.68
N LYS A 268 -0.14 19.60 -6.92
CA LYS A 268 -0.92 20.63 -6.20
C LYS A 268 0.01 21.41 -5.27
N LYS A 269 0.33 22.66 -5.60
CA LYS A 269 1.06 23.56 -4.69
C LYS A 269 0.25 23.72 -3.42
N LYS A 270 0.84 23.43 -2.25
CA LYS A 270 0.27 23.81 -0.95
C LYS A 270 0.09 25.33 -0.97
N LYS A 271 -1.15 25.80 -0.79
CA LYS A 271 -1.42 27.16 -0.35
C LYS A 271 -1.07 27.27 1.12
#